data_AF-I0ALL7-F1
#
_entry.id   AF-I0ALL7-F1
#
_cell.length_a   1.000
_cell.length_b   1.000
_cell.length_c   1.000
_cell.angle_alpha   90.00
_cell.angle_beta   90.00
_cell.angle_gamma   90.00
#
_symmetry.space_group_name_H-M   'P 1'
#
loop_
_entity.id
_entity.type
_entity.pdbx_description
1 polymer ?
#
loop_
_entity_poly.entity_id
_entity_poly.type
_entity_poly.pdbx_seq_one_letter_code
_entity_poly.pdbx_strand_id
1 'polypeptide(L)'
;MNPERITDLIIVITYLIVVALIGVFSGGKQKSIKDYFLGAEKIPWLAVSFSIIAAETSALTFISIPGLAYKSNFNFLQLTFGFLIGRIAVALILLPKYYQGEISTVYTYLEKRFGRRIRTFASVVFLLTRVASDGVRLFAASIPLYLLLDISPVYAILIISLIALIYTYTGGLKAIIYVDAFQMMIYLGGAVAIIIFIINKIDLNIFLDTNLLSQKLSVINFGLGEGLNDFCKQPYTLLSGLIGGGFLSMASHGTDQLIVQRLLALQNLRKSQLAITASGIIIIFQFAIFLFIGFLLYAFYGTLDIKSDEVLPKFIITQLPTGLSGIIIAGLFAAALSTLAGSISSLSSSTMIDLFLNNKKNLLNEKTKLRYSRLFTIFWTMILVASAFFFMNTDKAVVELALSISSFTFGGMLGTFLLGIFNKKANEKIALISFIVGISVVSLFIILKLVAWTWYVFIGVIIVNIIGNVLTALNKNPGGFAS
;
A
#
# COMPACT_ATOMS: atom_id res chain seq x y z
N MET A 1 20.83 -20.49 22.15
CA MET A 1 20.01 -20.42 20.93
C MET A 1 19.98 -21.81 20.31
N ASN A 2 18.80 -22.37 19.99
CA ASN A 2 18.70 -23.74 19.45
C ASN A 2 19.53 -23.82 18.14
N PRO A 3 20.44 -24.80 17.94
CA PRO A 3 21.33 -24.84 16.77
C PRO A 3 20.58 -24.75 15.44
N GLU A 4 19.37 -25.29 15.43
CA GLU A 4 18.40 -25.27 14.36
C GLU A 4 18.00 -23.85 13.88
N ARG A 5 17.91 -22.86 14.79
CA ARG A 5 17.57 -21.48 14.43
C ARG A 5 18.74 -20.68 13.87
N ILE A 6 19.97 -21.18 13.98
CA ILE A 6 21.16 -20.49 13.44
C ILE A 6 21.09 -20.47 11.91
N THR A 7 20.61 -21.55 11.28
CA THR A 7 20.42 -21.60 9.82
C THR A 7 19.41 -20.57 9.35
N ASP A 8 18.26 -20.46 10.01
CA ASP A 8 17.24 -19.45 9.67
C ASP A 8 17.78 -18.04 9.83
N LEU A 9 18.55 -17.80 10.89
CA LEU A 9 19.22 -16.54 11.15
C LEU A 9 20.21 -16.19 10.03
N ILE A 10 21.06 -17.14 9.62
CA ILE A 10 22.02 -16.94 8.53
C ILE A 10 21.28 -16.57 7.24
N ILE A 11 20.17 -17.23 6.92
CA ILE A 11 19.36 -16.93 5.73
C ILE A 11 18.80 -15.51 5.82
N VAL A 12 18.22 -15.12 6.95
CA VAL A 12 17.66 -13.77 7.13
C VAL A 12 18.75 -12.70 7.02
N ILE A 13 19.89 -12.87 7.70
CA ILE A 13 21.01 -11.92 7.64
C ILE A 13 21.55 -11.82 6.20
N THR A 14 21.76 -12.95 5.54
CA THR A 14 22.22 -13.01 4.15
C THR A 14 21.25 -12.28 3.23
N TYR A 15 19.96 -12.54 3.38
CA TYR A 15 18.90 -11.86 2.63
C TYR A 15 18.95 -10.33 2.83
N LEU A 16 19.06 -9.86 4.07
CA LEU A 16 19.13 -8.43 4.38
C LEU A 16 20.36 -7.76 3.75
N ILE A 17 21.51 -8.43 3.78
CA ILE A 17 22.74 -7.97 3.13
C ILE A 17 22.56 -7.93 1.60
N VAL A 18 22.04 -9.00 1.01
CA VAL A 18 21.79 -9.10 -0.45
C VAL A 18 20.86 -7.99 -0.92
N VAL A 19 19.77 -7.72 -0.20
CA VAL A 19 18.84 -6.63 -0.53
C VAL A 19 19.52 -5.27 -0.47
N ALA A 20 20.31 -5.00 0.59
CA ALA A 20 21.05 -3.76 0.71
C ALA A 20 22.03 -3.59 -0.48
N LEU A 21 22.75 -4.65 -0.85
CA LEU A 21 23.69 -4.64 -1.97
C LEU A 21 22.98 -4.42 -3.31
N ILE A 22 21.92 -5.19 -3.61
CA ILE A 22 21.10 -5.02 -4.82
C ILE A 22 20.62 -3.58 -4.92
N GLY A 23 20.13 -3.00 -3.82
CA GLY A 23 19.68 -1.62 -3.80
C GLY A 23 20.78 -0.60 -4.09
N VAL A 24 21.94 -0.73 -3.42
CA VAL A 24 23.09 0.17 -3.65
C VAL A 24 23.59 0.09 -5.09
N PHE A 25 23.68 -1.11 -5.69
CA PHE A 25 24.21 -1.27 -7.04
C PHE A 25 23.19 -0.94 -8.14
N SER A 26 21.91 -1.28 -7.95
CA SER A 26 20.87 -1.05 -8.97
C SER A 26 20.49 0.43 -9.12
N GLY A 27 20.67 1.23 -8.05
CA GLY A 27 20.34 2.65 -8.06
C GLY A 27 21.21 3.48 -9.00
N GLY A 28 22.51 3.19 -9.10
CA GLY A 28 23.45 3.99 -9.90
C GLY A 28 23.68 5.40 -9.36
N LYS A 29 24.32 6.26 -10.16
CA LYS A 29 24.70 7.63 -9.74
C LYS A 29 23.52 8.61 -9.86
N GLN A 30 23.18 9.26 -8.75
CA GLN A 30 22.14 10.29 -8.68
C GLN A 30 22.75 11.68 -8.84
N LYS A 31 22.39 12.41 -9.91
CA LYS A 31 22.94 13.76 -10.20
C LYS A 31 21.91 14.88 -10.04
N SER A 32 20.63 14.55 -10.15
CA SER A 32 19.50 15.46 -10.02
C SER A 32 18.40 14.90 -9.12
N ILE A 33 17.44 15.75 -8.72
CA ILE A 33 16.23 15.25 -8.01
C ILE A 33 15.33 14.40 -8.91
N LYS A 34 15.41 14.58 -10.24
CA LYS A 34 14.68 13.76 -11.20
C LYS A 34 15.25 12.34 -11.21
N ASP A 35 16.58 12.21 -11.18
CA ASP A 35 17.23 10.91 -11.07
C ASP A 35 16.80 10.23 -9.77
N TYR A 36 16.86 10.97 -8.66
CA TYR A 36 16.60 10.45 -7.32
C TYR A 36 15.15 10.03 -7.08
N PHE A 37 14.17 10.82 -7.54
CA PHE A 37 12.75 10.58 -7.27
C PHE A 37 11.94 10.03 -8.43
N LEU A 38 12.42 10.07 -9.68
CA LEU A 38 11.69 9.57 -10.85
C LEU A 38 12.50 8.55 -11.66
N GLY A 39 13.79 8.35 -11.37
CA GLY A 39 14.66 7.47 -12.14
C GLY A 39 15.09 8.10 -13.47
N ALA A 40 16.40 8.22 -13.68
CA ALA A 40 16.97 8.85 -14.88
C ALA A 40 16.89 7.98 -16.15
N GLU A 41 16.80 6.66 -15.98
CA GLU A 41 16.96 5.67 -17.05
C GLU A 41 15.66 4.94 -17.38
N LYS A 42 15.67 4.22 -18.51
CA LYS A 42 14.54 3.39 -18.95
C LYS A 42 14.34 2.21 -18.01
N ILE A 43 13.44 2.34 -17.04
CA ILE A 43 13.02 1.23 -16.17
C ILE A 43 12.02 0.33 -16.94
N PRO A 44 12.17 -1.01 -16.91
CA PRO A 44 11.18 -1.92 -17.47
C PRO A 44 9.82 -1.76 -16.80
N TRP A 45 8.74 -1.72 -17.58
CA TRP A 45 7.38 -1.57 -17.04
C TRP A 45 6.97 -2.75 -16.15
N LEU A 46 7.48 -3.95 -16.42
CA LEU A 46 7.28 -5.14 -15.58
C LEU A 46 7.90 -4.98 -14.19
N ALA A 47 9.11 -4.41 -14.11
CA ALA A 47 9.74 -4.12 -12.82
C ALA A 47 8.91 -3.12 -12.00
N VAL A 48 8.36 -2.09 -12.66
CA VAL A 48 7.41 -1.16 -12.03
C VAL A 48 6.13 -1.86 -11.59
N SER A 49 5.58 -2.76 -12.40
CA SER A 49 4.39 -3.57 -12.04
C SER A 49 4.64 -4.40 -10.77
N PHE A 50 5.77 -5.11 -10.70
CA PHE A 50 6.14 -5.88 -9.50
C PHE A 50 6.40 -4.98 -8.30
N SER A 51 7.02 -3.82 -8.52
CA SER A 51 7.25 -2.83 -7.47
C SER A 51 5.96 -2.22 -6.92
N ILE A 52 4.93 -2.02 -7.75
CA ILE A 52 3.60 -1.60 -7.30
C ILE A 52 2.99 -2.67 -6.37
N ILE A 53 3.07 -3.94 -6.76
CA ILE A 53 2.52 -5.06 -5.99
C ILE A 53 3.26 -5.22 -4.65
N ALA A 54 4.59 -5.16 -4.66
CA ALA A 54 5.41 -5.23 -3.45
C ALA A 54 5.15 -4.04 -2.50
N ALA A 55 4.97 -2.83 -3.03
CA ALA A 55 4.67 -1.65 -2.22
C ALA A 55 3.26 -1.66 -1.62
N GLU A 56 2.32 -2.32 -2.28
CA GLU A 56 0.96 -2.52 -1.78
C GLU A 56 0.89 -3.66 -0.75
N THR A 57 1.71 -4.70 -0.94
CA THR A 57 1.72 -5.91 -0.11
C THR A 57 2.66 -5.75 1.06
N SER A 58 2.12 -5.72 2.27
CA SER A 58 2.93 -5.63 3.50
C SER A 58 3.17 -7.02 4.10
N ALA A 59 4.13 -7.12 5.03
CA ALA A 59 4.32 -8.31 5.86
C ALA A 59 3.01 -8.74 6.54
N LEU A 60 2.20 -7.73 6.89
CA LEU A 60 0.91 -7.90 7.51
C LEU A 60 -0.10 -8.56 6.57
N THR A 61 -0.15 -8.17 5.30
CA THR A 61 -0.98 -8.82 4.27
C THR A 61 -0.63 -10.30 4.13
N PHE A 62 0.67 -10.63 4.15
CA PHE A 62 1.15 -12.00 4.06
C PHE A 62 0.69 -12.88 5.23
N ILE A 63 0.52 -12.30 6.42
CA ILE A 63 0.08 -13.00 7.63
C ILE A 63 -1.45 -13.07 7.72
N SER A 64 -2.11 -11.93 7.51
CA SER A 64 -3.53 -11.76 7.80
C SER A 64 -4.46 -12.39 6.77
N ILE A 65 -4.08 -12.44 5.50
CA ILE A 65 -4.94 -13.00 4.45
C ILE A 65 -5.08 -14.54 4.60
N PRO A 66 -4.00 -15.31 4.82
CA PRO A 66 -4.14 -16.71 5.18
C PRO A 66 -4.94 -16.90 6.47
N GLY A 67 -4.70 -16.08 7.50
CA GLY A 67 -5.48 -16.09 8.72
C GLY A 67 -6.98 -15.87 8.50
N LEU A 68 -7.33 -14.93 7.61
CA LEU A 68 -8.71 -14.59 7.28
C LEU A 68 -9.40 -15.79 6.62
N ALA A 69 -8.77 -16.41 5.61
CA ALA A 69 -9.31 -17.61 4.96
C ALA A 69 -9.38 -18.81 5.90
N TYR A 70 -8.41 -18.96 6.82
CA TYR A 70 -8.45 -20.01 7.85
C TYR A 70 -9.73 -19.92 8.70
N LYS A 71 -10.05 -18.73 9.21
CA LYS A 71 -11.26 -18.50 10.02
C LYS A 71 -12.55 -18.46 9.19
N SER A 72 -12.46 -18.02 7.94
CA SER A 72 -13.62 -17.77 7.07
C SER A 72 -13.54 -18.54 5.75
N ASN A 73 -13.45 -17.83 4.63
CA ASN A 73 -13.51 -18.35 3.26
C ASN A 73 -12.79 -17.40 2.26
N PHE A 74 -13.12 -17.52 0.97
CA PHE A 74 -12.44 -16.79 -0.13
C PHE A 74 -13.17 -15.52 -0.56
N ASN A 75 -14.18 -15.06 0.18
CA ASN A 75 -14.96 -13.87 -0.15
C ASN A 75 -14.10 -12.61 -0.40
N PHE A 76 -12.92 -12.53 0.22
CA PHE A 76 -11.96 -11.45 0.01
C PHE A 76 -11.55 -11.28 -1.46
N LEU A 77 -11.57 -12.34 -2.29
CA LEU A 77 -11.22 -12.23 -3.72
C LEU A 77 -12.11 -11.24 -4.47
N GLN A 78 -13.38 -11.07 -4.09
CA GLN A 78 -14.27 -10.07 -4.69
C GLN A 78 -13.69 -8.65 -4.59
N LEU A 79 -12.99 -8.35 -3.49
CA LEU A 79 -12.31 -7.07 -3.30
C LEU A 79 -11.15 -6.89 -4.30
N THR A 80 -10.41 -7.96 -4.59
CA THR A 80 -9.26 -7.93 -5.52
C THR A 80 -9.70 -7.73 -6.98
N PHE A 81 -10.87 -8.25 -7.37
CA PHE A 81 -11.49 -7.90 -8.65
C PHE A 81 -11.90 -6.42 -8.68
N GLY A 82 -12.38 -5.88 -7.56
CA GLY A 82 -12.54 -4.43 -7.38
C GLY A 82 -11.22 -3.69 -7.60
N PHE A 83 -10.09 -4.15 -7.05
CA PHE A 83 -8.79 -3.52 -7.26
C PHE A 83 -8.42 -3.43 -8.74
N LEU A 84 -8.66 -4.48 -9.52
CA LEU A 84 -8.44 -4.47 -10.96
C LEU A 84 -9.30 -3.40 -11.66
N ILE A 85 -10.58 -3.29 -11.32
CA ILE A 85 -11.48 -2.24 -11.86
C ILE A 85 -10.91 -0.85 -11.54
N GLY A 86 -10.50 -0.63 -10.29
CA GLY A 86 -9.89 0.62 -9.85
C GLY A 86 -8.63 0.97 -10.64
N ARG A 87 -7.73 0.01 -10.85
CA ARG A 87 -6.50 0.21 -11.62
C ARG A 87 -6.74 0.48 -13.10
N ILE A 88 -7.74 -0.18 -13.70
CA ILE A 88 -8.19 0.15 -15.05
C ILE A 88 -8.72 1.59 -15.10
N ALA A 89 -9.51 2.01 -14.11
CA ALA A 89 -9.97 3.39 -14.02
C ALA A 89 -8.81 4.40 -13.88
N VAL A 90 -7.78 4.09 -13.07
CA VAL A 90 -6.56 4.92 -13.00
C VAL A 90 -5.87 5.00 -14.36
N ALA A 91 -5.71 3.86 -15.04
CA ALA A 91 -5.05 3.78 -16.34
C ALA A 91 -5.75 4.62 -17.41
N LEU A 92 -7.09 4.62 -17.42
CA LEU A 92 -7.89 5.27 -18.45
C LEU A 92 -8.24 6.73 -18.13
N ILE A 93 -8.42 7.08 -16.84
CA ILE A 93 -8.94 8.39 -16.43
C ILE A 93 -7.82 9.29 -15.89
N LEU A 94 -7.02 8.80 -14.95
CA LEU A 94 -6.07 9.63 -14.19
C LEU A 94 -4.72 9.75 -14.91
N LEU A 95 -4.13 8.63 -15.34
CA LEU A 95 -2.81 8.64 -15.98
C LEU A 95 -2.72 9.56 -17.22
N PRO A 96 -3.72 9.62 -18.14
CA PRO A 96 -3.64 10.53 -19.27
C PRO A 96 -3.51 12.00 -18.85
N LYS A 97 -4.13 12.39 -17.72
CA LYS A 97 -3.99 13.75 -17.18
C LYS A 97 -2.60 14.00 -16.62
N TYR A 98 -1.94 12.97 -16.09
CA TYR A 98 -0.62 13.13 -15.51
C TYR A 98 0.48 13.27 -16.57
N TYR A 99 0.29 12.68 -17.74
CA TYR A 99 1.22 12.79 -18.87
C TYR A 99 1.02 14.04 -19.73
N GLN A 100 -0.03 14.85 -19.48
CA GLN A 100 -0.30 16.11 -20.20
C GLN A 100 0.62 17.28 -19.77
N GLY A 101 1.70 17.02 -19.03
CA GLY A 101 2.76 17.97 -18.77
C GLY A 101 3.86 17.38 -17.89
N GLU A 102 4.88 18.18 -17.56
CA GLU A 102 5.88 17.78 -16.58
C GLU A 102 5.26 17.75 -15.19
N ILE A 103 4.92 16.55 -14.72
CA ILE A 103 4.44 16.29 -13.36
C ILE A 103 5.55 15.60 -12.60
N SER A 104 5.96 16.20 -11.49
CA SER A 104 6.98 15.63 -10.60
C SER A 104 6.37 14.94 -9.38
N THR A 105 5.16 15.35 -8.99
CA THR A 105 4.33 14.72 -7.94
C THR A 105 2.89 14.70 -8.39
N VAL A 106 2.11 13.73 -7.93
CA VAL A 106 0.69 13.63 -8.28
C VAL A 106 -0.10 14.89 -7.90
N TYR A 107 0.28 15.58 -6.81
CA TYR A 107 -0.39 16.79 -6.35
C TYR A 107 -0.10 18.03 -7.21
N THR A 108 0.93 17.99 -8.06
CA THR A 108 1.18 19.05 -9.06
C THR A 108 0.02 19.15 -10.06
N TYR A 109 -0.70 18.05 -10.32
CA TYR A 109 -1.94 18.09 -11.11
C TYR A 109 -3.00 18.99 -10.46
N LEU A 110 -3.20 18.88 -9.14
CA LEU A 110 -4.17 19.68 -8.41
C LEU A 110 -3.81 21.18 -8.43
N GLU A 111 -2.52 21.52 -8.38
CA GLU A 111 -2.09 22.91 -8.56
C GLU A 111 -2.44 23.44 -9.95
N LYS A 112 -2.10 22.69 -11.01
CA LYS A 112 -2.43 23.10 -12.38
C LYS A 112 -3.94 23.25 -12.59
N ARG A 113 -4.75 22.44 -11.90
CA ARG A 113 -6.21 22.47 -12.01
C ARG A 113 -6.86 23.57 -11.17
N PHE A 114 -6.46 23.75 -9.92
CA PHE A 114 -7.17 24.59 -8.96
C PHE A 114 -6.29 25.69 -8.36
N GLY A 115 -5.07 25.33 -7.94
CA GLY A 115 -4.13 26.29 -7.35
C GLY A 115 -3.22 25.70 -6.28
N ARG A 116 -2.31 26.53 -5.76
CA ARG A 116 -1.26 26.07 -4.84
C ARG A 116 -1.78 25.59 -3.50
N ARG A 117 -2.88 26.17 -2.98
CA ARG A 117 -3.41 25.81 -1.66
C ARG A 117 -3.92 24.38 -1.66
N ILE A 118 -4.58 23.94 -2.74
CA ILE A 118 -5.06 22.56 -2.82
C ILE A 118 -3.91 21.56 -2.92
N ARG A 119 -2.81 21.90 -3.61
CA ARG A 119 -1.62 21.06 -3.71
C ARG A 119 -0.96 20.89 -2.35
N THR A 120 -0.73 21.99 -1.64
CA THR A 120 -0.15 21.96 -0.29
C THR A 120 -1.05 21.18 0.66
N PHE A 121 -2.36 21.41 0.63
CA PHE A 121 -3.31 20.71 1.49
C PHE A 121 -3.32 19.20 1.20
N ALA A 122 -3.42 18.78 -0.06
CA ALA A 122 -3.39 17.38 -0.46
C ALA A 122 -2.08 16.70 -0.06
N SER A 123 -0.94 17.38 -0.27
CA SER A 123 0.38 16.89 0.14
C SER A 123 0.46 16.70 1.66
N VAL A 124 0.03 17.68 2.47
CA VAL A 124 0.04 17.57 3.94
C VAL A 124 -0.86 16.43 4.42
N VAL A 125 -2.07 16.30 3.85
CA VAL A 125 -2.98 15.18 4.16
C VAL A 125 -2.34 13.84 3.84
N PHE A 126 -1.67 13.72 2.69
CA PHE A 126 -0.90 12.53 2.32
C PHE A 126 0.21 12.24 3.34
N LEU A 127 1.06 13.23 3.65
CA LEU A 127 2.19 13.06 4.56
C LEU A 127 1.72 12.55 5.95
N LEU A 128 0.68 13.17 6.52
CA LEU A 128 0.15 12.79 7.83
C LEU A 128 -0.45 11.38 7.82
N THR A 129 -1.29 11.07 6.83
CA THR A 129 -1.94 9.75 6.71
C THR A 129 -0.89 8.65 6.52
N ARG A 130 0.10 8.93 5.66
CA ARG A 130 1.16 7.99 5.29
C ARG A 130 2.06 7.66 6.49
N VAL A 131 2.45 8.67 7.27
CA VAL A 131 3.23 8.47 8.51
C VAL A 131 2.48 7.59 9.50
N ALA A 132 1.22 7.91 9.77
CA ALA A 132 0.42 7.17 10.72
C ALA A 132 0.21 5.71 10.27
N SER A 133 -0.16 5.48 9.01
CA SER A 133 -0.43 4.13 8.50
C SER A 133 0.84 3.26 8.41
N ASP A 134 1.94 3.81 7.90
CA ASP A 134 3.16 3.02 7.71
C ASP A 134 4.01 2.92 8.98
N GLY A 135 3.84 3.82 9.97
CA GLY A 135 4.36 3.62 11.32
C GLY A 135 3.78 2.38 12.00
N VAL A 136 2.45 2.20 11.91
CA VAL A 136 1.77 0.98 12.39
C VAL A 136 2.31 -0.27 11.68
N ARG A 137 2.49 -0.21 10.35
CA ARG A 137 3.02 -1.33 9.56
C ARG A 137 4.49 -1.65 9.87
N LEU A 138 5.31 -0.63 10.13
CA LEU A 138 6.70 -0.81 10.53
C LEU A 138 6.81 -1.52 11.88
N PHE A 139 5.96 -1.16 12.84
CA PHE A 139 5.86 -1.90 14.10
C PHE A 139 5.41 -3.35 13.86
N ALA A 140 4.36 -3.58 13.06
CA ALA A 140 3.91 -4.94 12.72
C ALA A 140 5.02 -5.80 12.13
N ALA A 141 5.78 -5.22 11.20
CA ALA A 141 6.87 -5.89 10.50
C ALA A 141 8.07 -6.22 11.40
N SER A 142 8.24 -5.53 12.53
CA SER A 142 9.33 -5.82 13.47
C SER A 142 9.04 -7.04 14.34
N ILE A 143 7.77 -7.45 14.47
CA ILE A 143 7.34 -8.55 15.34
C ILE A 143 8.07 -9.86 15.04
N PRO A 144 8.09 -10.37 13.79
CA PRO A 144 8.81 -11.60 13.48
C PRO A 144 10.32 -11.48 13.75
N LEU A 145 10.90 -10.29 13.58
CA LEU A 145 12.34 -10.07 13.74
C LEU A 145 12.77 -10.15 15.20
N TYR A 146 12.06 -9.43 16.08
CA TYR A 146 12.44 -9.41 17.48
C TYR A 146 12.17 -10.75 18.17
N LEU A 147 11.14 -11.49 17.73
CA LEU A 147 10.87 -12.86 18.20
C LEU A 147 11.91 -13.88 17.69
N LEU A 148 12.42 -13.72 16.46
CA LEU A 148 13.44 -14.62 15.91
C LEU A 148 14.82 -14.37 16.51
N LEU A 149 15.21 -13.10 16.64
CA LEU A 149 16.52 -12.69 17.14
C LEU A 149 16.60 -12.64 18.67
N ASP A 150 15.47 -12.78 19.36
CA ASP A 150 15.37 -12.59 20.81
C ASP A 150 15.94 -11.23 21.26
N ILE A 151 15.53 -10.17 20.55
CA ILE A 151 15.95 -8.77 20.82
C ILE A 151 14.75 -7.93 21.23
N SER A 152 15.00 -6.73 21.75
CA SER A 152 13.91 -5.76 21.99
C SER A 152 13.24 -5.31 20.67
N PRO A 153 11.92 -5.07 20.65
CA PRO A 153 11.19 -4.51 19.51
C PRO A 153 11.81 -3.20 18.98
N VAL A 154 12.44 -2.42 19.86
CA VAL A 154 13.15 -1.18 19.50
C VAL A 154 14.28 -1.48 18.51
N TYR A 155 15.13 -2.46 18.82
CA TYR A 155 16.25 -2.83 17.94
C TYR A 155 15.76 -3.38 16.60
N ALA A 156 14.70 -4.18 16.59
CA ALA A 156 14.13 -4.69 15.35
C ALA A 156 13.62 -3.57 14.43
N ILE A 157 12.91 -2.59 14.97
CA ILE A 157 12.47 -1.42 14.19
C ILE A 157 13.65 -0.63 13.64
N LEU A 158 14.68 -0.39 14.47
CA LEU A 158 15.88 0.32 14.03
C LEU A 158 16.62 -0.42 12.92
N ILE A 159 16.76 -1.75 13.01
CA ILE A 159 17.41 -2.58 11.98
C ILE A 159 16.66 -2.49 10.65
N ILE A 160 15.34 -2.73 10.64
CA ILE A 160 14.52 -2.68 9.42
C ILE A 160 14.60 -1.29 8.79
N SER A 161 14.50 -0.25 9.62
CA SER A 161 14.52 1.14 9.16
C SER A 161 15.88 1.55 8.62
N LEU A 162 16.97 1.12 9.25
CA LEU A 162 18.33 1.39 8.79
C LEU A 162 18.59 0.75 7.43
N ILE A 163 18.18 -0.51 7.25
CA ILE A 163 18.35 -1.22 5.98
C ILE A 163 17.55 -0.55 4.86
N ALA A 164 16.27 -0.24 5.11
CA ALA A 164 15.44 0.50 4.16
C ALA A 164 16.05 1.86 3.80
N LEU A 165 16.57 2.59 4.80
CA LEU A 165 17.22 3.87 4.60
C LEU A 165 18.47 3.76 3.73
N ILE A 166 19.34 2.77 3.93
CA ILE A 166 20.62 2.65 3.20
C ILE A 166 20.40 2.64 1.69
N TYR A 167 19.55 1.72 1.19
CA TYR A 167 19.36 1.62 -0.27
C TYR A 167 18.43 2.71 -0.82
N THR A 168 17.49 3.22 -0.01
CA THR A 168 16.66 4.37 -0.41
C THR A 168 17.51 5.63 -0.57
N TYR A 169 18.39 5.91 0.40
CA TYR A 169 19.25 7.08 0.43
C TYR A 169 20.30 7.07 -0.69
N THR A 170 20.90 5.91 -0.95
CA THR A 170 21.95 5.77 -1.95
C THR A 170 21.40 5.69 -3.36
N GLY A 171 20.34 4.91 -3.58
CA GLY A 171 19.88 4.51 -4.91
C GLY A 171 18.58 5.17 -5.39
N GLY A 172 17.84 5.87 -4.53
CA GLY A 172 16.58 6.54 -4.89
C GLY A 172 15.51 5.58 -5.41
N LEU A 173 14.54 6.11 -6.16
CA LEU A 173 13.40 5.33 -6.66
C LEU A 173 13.82 4.14 -7.53
N LYS A 174 14.88 4.30 -8.34
CA LYS A 174 15.36 3.22 -9.21
C LYS A 174 15.75 1.98 -8.38
N ALA A 175 16.53 2.18 -7.31
CA ALA A 175 16.90 1.08 -6.43
C ALA A 175 15.70 0.42 -5.77
N ILE A 176 14.74 1.22 -5.29
CA ILE A 176 13.50 0.74 -4.70
C ILE A 176 12.77 -0.19 -5.68
N ILE A 177 12.60 0.22 -6.94
CA ILE A 177 11.87 -0.61 -7.93
C ILE A 177 12.54 -1.97 -8.16
N TYR A 178 13.87 -2.03 -8.27
CA TYR A 178 14.56 -3.29 -8.49
C TYR A 178 14.58 -4.18 -7.23
N VAL A 179 14.78 -3.58 -6.06
CA VAL A 179 14.71 -4.28 -4.77
C VAL A 179 13.30 -4.85 -4.57
N ASP A 180 12.26 -4.06 -4.81
CA ASP A 180 10.87 -4.49 -4.71
C ASP A 180 10.56 -5.67 -5.63
N ALA A 181 11.02 -5.61 -6.90
CA ALA A 181 10.80 -6.68 -7.87
C ALA A 181 11.46 -8.00 -7.43
N PHE A 182 12.67 -7.92 -6.88
CA PHE A 182 13.37 -9.08 -6.30
C PHE A 182 12.66 -9.61 -5.04
N GLN A 183 12.27 -8.72 -4.14
CA GLN A 183 11.55 -9.02 -2.90
C GLN A 183 10.21 -9.73 -3.16
N MET A 184 9.52 -9.34 -4.22
CA MET A 184 8.29 -10.00 -4.67
C MET A 184 8.49 -11.48 -4.99
N MET A 185 9.59 -11.82 -5.67
CA MET A 185 9.91 -13.21 -5.97
C MET A 185 10.17 -14.03 -4.70
N ILE A 186 10.80 -13.42 -3.69
CA ILE A 186 11.09 -14.09 -2.42
C ILE A 186 9.82 -14.41 -1.66
N TYR A 187 8.93 -13.44 -1.42
CA TYR A 187 7.73 -13.72 -0.63
C TYR A 187 6.74 -14.60 -1.37
N LEU A 188 6.59 -14.46 -2.70
CA LEU A 188 5.73 -15.37 -3.48
C LEU A 188 6.32 -16.78 -3.55
N GLY A 189 7.64 -16.91 -3.73
CA GLY A 189 8.33 -18.19 -3.67
C GLY A 189 8.15 -18.86 -2.31
N GLY A 190 8.25 -18.09 -1.22
CA GLY A 190 7.97 -18.56 0.13
C GLY A 190 6.53 -19.04 0.30
N ALA A 191 5.55 -18.29 -0.21
CA ALA A 191 4.15 -18.70 -0.18
C ALA A 191 3.90 -20.03 -0.91
N VAL A 192 4.49 -20.21 -2.09
CA VAL A 192 4.42 -21.47 -2.84
C VAL A 192 5.11 -22.61 -2.08
N ALA A 193 6.26 -22.36 -1.45
CA ALA A 193 6.97 -23.35 -0.65
C ALA A 193 6.16 -23.80 0.57
N ILE A 194 5.43 -22.88 1.24
CA ILE A 194 4.48 -23.22 2.31
C ILE A 194 3.38 -24.15 1.80
N ILE A 195 2.78 -23.84 0.65
CA ILE A 195 1.72 -24.67 0.04
C ILE A 195 2.24 -26.09 -0.21
N ILE A 196 3.38 -26.22 -0.88
CA ILE A 196 4.00 -27.52 -1.17
C ILE A 196 4.26 -28.28 0.13
N PHE A 197 4.77 -27.61 1.16
CA PHE A 197 5.05 -28.24 2.45
C PHE A 197 3.76 -28.73 3.15
N ILE A 198 2.72 -27.89 3.26
CA ILE A 198 1.48 -28.25 3.96
C ILE A 198 0.75 -29.39 3.24
N ILE A 199 0.68 -29.36 1.90
CA ILE A 199 0.01 -30.41 1.13
C ILE A 199 0.60 -31.80 1.42
N ASN A 200 1.91 -31.89 1.66
CA ASN A 200 2.58 -33.14 2.02
C ASN A 200 2.39 -33.57 3.50
N LYS A 201 1.66 -32.77 4.29
CA LYS A 201 1.45 -33.00 5.74
C LYS A 201 -0.03 -33.17 6.12
N ILE A 202 -0.96 -32.95 5.20
CA ILE A 202 -2.39 -33.11 5.43
C ILE A 202 -2.92 -34.39 4.78
N ASP A 203 -4.08 -34.86 5.24
CA ASP A 203 -4.85 -35.87 4.50
C ASP A 203 -5.50 -35.24 3.26
N LEU A 204 -5.16 -35.74 2.08
CA LEU A 204 -5.68 -35.26 0.81
C LEU A 204 -7.18 -35.58 0.62
N ASN A 205 -7.77 -36.44 1.44
CA ASN A 205 -9.21 -36.70 1.44
C ASN A 205 -10.03 -35.43 1.75
N ILE A 206 -9.43 -34.40 2.34
CA ILE A 206 -10.12 -33.12 2.55
C ILE A 206 -10.59 -32.47 1.24
N PHE A 207 -9.90 -32.75 0.11
CA PHE A 207 -10.30 -32.28 -1.21
C PHE A 207 -11.49 -33.07 -1.79
N LEU A 208 -11.94 -34.13 -1.12
CA LEU A 208 -13.14 -34.89 -1.47
C LEU A 208 -14.37 -34.41 -0.69
N ASP A 209 -14.19 -33.67 0.41
CA ASP A 209 -15.30 -33.11 1.20
C ASP A 209 -15.91 -31.89 0.48
N THR A 210 -16.88 -32.15 -0.40
CA THR A 210 -17.55 -31.11 -1.20
C THR A 210 -18.26 -30.07 -0.32
N ASN A 211 -18.74 -30.45 0.86
CA ASN A 211 -19.43 -29.53 1.76
C ASN A 211 -18.41 -28.54 2.35
N LEU A 212 -17.30 -29.05 2.89
CA LEU A 212 -16.24 -28.20 3.40
C LEU A 212 -15.65 -27.29 2.32
N LEU A 213 -15.37 -27.83 1.13
CA LEU A 213 -14.86 -27.04 0.01
C LEU A 213 -15.84 -25.94 -0.40
N SER A 214 -17.14 -26.24 -0.48
CA SER A 214 -18.17 -25.24 -0.81
C SER A 214 -18.22 -24.09 0.21
N GLN A 215 -17.96 -24.38 1.49
CA GLN A 215 -17.95 -23.37 2.55
C GLN A 215 -16.64 -22.58 2.58
N LYS A 216 -15.49 -23.26 2.57
CA LYS A 216 -14.16 -22.64 2.75
C LYS A 216 -13.63 -21.98 1.50
N LEU A 217 -13.96 -22.50 0.32
CA LEU A 217 -13.54 -21.94 -0.97
C LEU A 217 -14.64 -21.06 -1.59
N SER A 218 -15.71 -20.74 -0.85
CA SER A 218 -16.73 -19.81 -1.31
C SER A 218 -16.13 -18.44 -1.61
N VAL A 219 -16.30 -17.98 -2.85
CA VAL A 219 -15.79 -16.69 -3.35
C VAL A 219 -16.89 -15.63 -3.39
N ILE A 220 -18.11 -16.01 -3.77
CA ILE A 220 -19.18 -15.05 -4.03
C ILE A 220 -20.06 -14.93 -2.79
N ASN A 221 -20.13 -13.72 -2.25
CA ASN A 221 -21.05 -13.38 -1.18
C ASN A 221 -21.95 -12.22 -1.61
N PHE A 222 -23.22 -12.50 -1.86
CA PHE A 222 -24.18 -11.46 -2.23
C PHE A 222 -24.53 -10.52 -1.07
N GLY A 223 -24.24 -10.87 0.18
CA GLY A 223 -24.51 -10.01 1.35
C GLY A 223 -25.99 -9.88 1.73
N LEU A 224 -26.87 -10.72 1.15
CA LEU A 224 -28.32 -10.65 1.38
C LEU A 224 -28.80 -11.55 2.53
N GLY A 225 -27.90 -12.33 3.15
CA GLY A 225 -28.24 -13.36 4.12
C GLY A 225 -28.75 -12.82 5.47
N GLU A 226 -28.35 -11.61 5.87
CA GLU A 226 -28.75 -10.98 7.15
C GLU A 226 -29.72 -9.79 6.95
N GLY A 227 -30.24 -9.62 5.73
CA GLY A 227 -31.14 -8.53 5.36
C GLY A 227 -30.44 -7.25 4.88
N LEU A 228 -31.22 -6.32 4.31
CA LEU A 228 -30.70 -5.09 3.70
C LEU A 228 -30.06 -4.11 4.69
N ASN A 229 -30.45 -4.17 5.96
CA ASN A 229 -29.95 -3.25 6.99
C ASN A 229 -28.48 -3.53 7.37
N ASP A 230 -28.02 -4.77 7.20
CA ASP A 230 -26.65 -5.18 7.52
C ASP A 230 -25.76 -5.33 6.27
N PHE A 231 -26.34 -5.24 5.07
CA PHE A 231 -25.61 -5.25 3.79
C PHE A 231 -24.44 -4.26 3.75
N CYS A 232 -24.64 -3.04 4.23
CA CYS A 232 -23.61 -1.99 4.25
C CYS A 232 -22.59 -2.17 5.39
N LYS A 233 -22.88 -3.02 6.39
CA LYS A 233 -22.02 -3.29 7.54
C LYS A 233 -21.14 -4.53 7.35
N GLN A 234 -21.50 -5.41 6.43
CA GLN A 234 -20.70 -6.58 6.08
C GLN A 234 -19.60 -6.20 5.06
N PRO A 235 -18.31 -6.45 5.37
CA PRO A 235 -17.25 -6.35 4.38
C PRO A 235 -17.29 -7.57 3.43
N TYR A 236 -16.64 -7.46 2.28
CA TYR A 236 -16.44 -8.58 1.33
C TYR A 236 -17.74 -9.17 0.78
N THR A 237 -18.79 -8.36 0.66
CA THR A 237 -19.94 -8.67 -0.22
C THR A 237 -19.59 -8.32 -1.66
N LEU A 238 -20.31 -8.84 -2.66
CA LEU A 238 -19.99 -8.65 -4.06
C LEU A 238 -19.90 -7.18 -4.44
N LEU A 239 -20.90 -6.37 -4.08
CA LEU A 239 -20.88 -4.93 -4.40
C LEU A 239 -19.87 -4.18 -3.55
N SER A 240 -19.74 -4.49 -2.25
CA SER A 240 -18.74 -3.81 -1.41
C SER A 240 -17.31 -4.15 -1.85
N GLY A 241 -17.07 -5.37 -2.34
CA GLY A 241 -15.81 -5.81 -2.92
C GLY A 241 -15.51 -5.10 -4.24
N LEU A 242 -16.44 -5.13 -5.20
CA LEU A 242 -16.21 -4.54 -6.52
C LEU A 242 -16.17 -3.01 -6.48
N ILE A 243 -17.15 -2.36 -5.84
CA ILE A 243 -17.23 -0.90 -5.75
C ILE A 243 -16.20 -0.40 -4.73
N GLY A 244 -16.21 -0.95 -3.52
CA GLY A 244 -15.29 -0.53 -2.47
C GLY A 244 -13.84 -0.77 -2.84
N GLY A 245 -13.51 -1.96 -3.35
CA GLY A 245 -12.19 -2.27 -3.89
C GLY A 245 -11.81 -1.39 -5.08
N GLY A 246 -12.76 -1.14 -5.99
CA GLY A 246 -12.58 -0.24 -7.12
C GLY A 246 -12.15 1.17 -6.72
N PHE A 247 -12.93 1.80 -5.84
CA PHE A 247 -12.61 3.15 -5.37
C PHE A 247 -11.37 3.19 -4.48
N LEU A 248 -11.18 2.18 -3.62
CA LEU A 248 -9.98 2.08 -2.79
C LEU A 248 -8.71 1.99 -3.64
N SER A 249 -8.67 1.08 -4.62
CA SER A 249 -7.51 0.94 -5.49
C SER A 249 -7.34 2.13 -6.42
N MET A 250 -8.43 2.72 -6.91
CA MET A 250 -8.35 3.97 -7.69
C MET A 250 -7.72 5.11 -6.88
N ALA A 251 -8.05 5.23 -5.59
CA ALA A 251 -7.48 6.25 -4.72
C ALA A 251 -6.01 5.95 -4.41
N SER A 252 -5.72 4.74 -3.92
CA SER A 252 -4.37 4.35 -3.49
C SER A 252 -3.37 4.21 -4.63
N HIS A 253 -3.81 3.90 -5.85
CA HIS A 253 -2.92 3.76 -7.01
C HIS A 253 -2.94 4.97 -7.95
N GLY A 254 -3.99 5.78 -7.86
CA GLY A 254 -4.20 6.93 -8.74
C GLY A 254 -3.89 8.27 -8.11
N THR A 255 -3.95 8.41 -6.79
CA THR A 255 -3.80 9.71 -6.10
C THR A 255 -2.73 9.71 -5.00
N ASP A 256 -2.21 8.54 -4.66
CA ASP A 256 -1.15 8.39 -3.68
C ASP A 256 0.24 8.51 -4.33
N GLN A 257 1.08 9.37 -3.78
CA GLN A 257 2.42 9.60 -4.31
C GLN A 257 3.27 8.33 -4.27
N LEU A 258 3.05 7.38 -3.34
CA LEU A 258 3.78 6.11 -3.28
C LEU A 258 3.71 5.33 -4.60
N ILE A 259 2.52 5.19 -5.16
CA ILE A 259 2.29 4.41 -6.38
C ILE A 259 2.47 5.28 -7.61
N VAL A 260 1.95 6.51 -7.60
CA VAL A 260 2.04 7.40 -8.77
C VAL A 260 3.49 7.76 -9.07
N GLN A 261 4.36 7.91 -8.06
CA GLN A 261 5.79 8.13 -8.27
C GLN A 261 6.43 7.01 -9.13
N ARG A 262 6.07 5.75 -8.89
CA ARG A 262 6.55 4.60 -9.68
C ARG A 262 6.04 4.63 -11.12
N LEU A 263 4.80 5.03 -11.31
CA LEU A 263 4.20 5.18 -12.65
C LEU A 263 4.84 6.32 -13.44
N LEU A 264 5.13 7.45 -12.79
CA LEU A 264 5.79 8.60 -13.41
C LEU A 264 7.27 8.34 -13.76
N ALA A 265 7.88 7.30 -13.19
CA ALA A 265 9.21 6.84 -13.59
C ALA A 265 9.26 6.22 -14.99
N LEU A 266 8.10 5.81 -15.52
CA LEU A 266 8.00 5.29 -16.88
C LEU A 266 7.85 6.43 -17.88
N GLN A 267 8.63 6.37 -18.96
CA GLN A 267 8.74 7.46 -19.95
C GLN A 267 7.49 7.65 -20.84
N ASN A 268 6.53 6.72 -20.83
CA ASN A 268 5.36 6.75 -21.71
C ASN A 268 4.12 6.27 -20.96
N LEU A 269 3.02 7.02 -21.10
CA LEU A 269 1.68 6.69 -20.66
C LEU A 269 1.31 5.21 -20.89
N ARG A 270 1.54 4.66 -22.08
CA ARG A 270 1.18 3.26 -22.41
C ARG A 270 1.90 2.27 -21.51
N LYS A 271 3.17 2.52 -21.16
CA LYS A 271 3.92 1.64 -20.25
C LYS A 271 3.37 1.73 -18.83
N SER A 272 2.96 2.92 -18.39
CA SER A 272 2.35 3.12 -17.08
C SER A 272 0.97 2.48 -16.98
N GLN A 273 0.18 2.55 -18.05
CA GLN A 273 -1.10 1.84 -18.18
C GLN A 273 -0.89 0.31 -18.12
N LEU A 274 0.09 -0.22 -18.86
CA LEU A 274 0.43 -1.64 -18.81
C LEU A 274 0.88 -2.06 -17.39
N ALA A 275 1.76 -1.28 -16.76
CA ALA A 275 2.26 -1.59 -15.42
C ALA A 275 1.13 -1.61 -14.37
N ILE A 276 0.28 -0.58 -14.34
CA ILE A 276 -0.81 -0.54 -13.36
C ILE A 276 -1.88 -1.60 -13.63
N THR A 277 -2.26 -1.85 -14.88
CA THR A 277 -3.28 -2.87 -15.20
C THR A 277 -2.75 -4.28 -14.97
N ALA A 278 -1.52 -4.59 -15.39
CA ALA A 278 -0.91 -5.89 -15.13
C ALA A 278 -0.76 -6.14 -13.63
N SER A 279 -0.39 -5.10 -12.86
CA SER A 279 -0.30 -5.23 -11.40
C SER A 279 -1.64 -5.66 -10.78
N GLY A 280 -2.77 -5.15 -11.30
CA GLY A 280 -4.11 -5.53 -10.84
C GLY A 280 -4.54 -6.93 -11.22
N ILE A 281 -3.97 -7.51 -12.28
CA ILE A 281 -4.21 -8.92 -12.65
C ILE A 281 -3.39 -9.83 -11.73
N ILE A 282 -2.10 -9.54 -11.57
CA ILE A 282 -1.19 -10.37 -10.77
C ILE A 282 -1.61 -10.40 -9.29
N ILE A 283 -2.09 -9.28 -8.75
CA ILE A 283 -2.50 -9.20 -7.35
C ILE A 283 -3.65 -10.17 -7.03
N ILE A 284 -4.56 -10.43 -7.97
CA ILE A 284 -5.66 -11.40 -7.78
C ILE A 284 -5.10 -12.79 -7.52
N PHE A 285 -4.14 -13.23 -8.33
CA PHE A 285 -3.48 -14.54 -8.17
C PHE A 285 -2.68 -14.60 -6.87
N GLN A 286 -1.99 -13.53 -6.49
CA GLN A 286 -1.26 -13.46 -5.23
C GLN A 286 -2.19 -13.62 -4.02
N PHE A 287 -3.31 -12.88 -3.97
CA PHE A 287 -4.28 -13.03 -2.88
C PHE A 287 -4.92 -14.43 -2.89
N ALA A 288 -5.18 -15.02 -4.05
CA ALA A 288 -5.67 -16.39 -4.14
C ALA A 288 -4.67 -17.40 -3.53
N ILE A 289 -3.37 -17.25 -3.78
CA ILE A 289 -2.31 -18.06 -3.15
C ILE A 289 -2.36 -17.92 -1.62
N PHE A 290 -2.45 -16.69 -1.09
CA PHE A 290 -2.52 -16.47 0.35
C PHE A 290 -3.79 -17.05 0.99
N LEU A 291 -4.95 -16.86 0.36
CA LEU A 291 -6.20 -17.46 0.84
C LEU A 291 -6.13 -18.99 0.81
N PHE A 292 -5.48 -19.57 -0.20
CA PHE A 292 -5.26 -21.01 -0.29
C PHE A 292 -4.35 -21.54 0.82
N ILE A 293 -3.30 -20.81 1.21
CA ILE A 293 -2.54 -21.13 2.43
C ILE A 293 -3.47 -21.17 3.64
N GLY A 294 -4.40 -20.23 3.77
CA GLY A 294 -5.39 -20.22 4.86
C GLY A 294 -6.28 -21.46 4.91
N PHE A 295 -6.78 -21.89 3.74
CA PHE A 295 -7.52 -23.15 3.62
C PHE A 295 -6.67 -24.35 4.02
N LEU A 296 -5.42 -24.44 3.55
CA LEU A 296 -4.51 -25.54 3.89
C LEU A 296 -4.14 -25.56 5.37
N LEU A 297 -4.00 -24.38 6.00
CA LEU A 297 -3.81 -24.30 7.45
C LEU A 297 -5.03 -24.83 8.21
N TYR A 298 -6.25 -24.59 7.70
CA TYR A 298 -7.46 -25.16 8.28
C TYR A 298 -7.50 -26.68 8.08
N ALA A 299 -7.08 -27.16 6.91
CA ALA A 299 -6.92 -28.58 6.66
C ALA A 299 -5.96 -29.26 7.63
N PHE A 300 -4.90 -28.57 8.01
CA PHE A 300 -3.86 -29.09 8.90
C PHE A 300 -4.26 -29.05 10.38
N TYR A 301 -4.83 -27.93 10.85
CA TYR A 301 -5.13 -27.74 12.28
C TYR A 301 -6.58 -28.00 12.68
N GLY A 302 -7.51 -28.04 11.73
CA GLY A 302 -8.94 -27.94 12.01
C GLY A 302 -9.29 -26.58 12.63
N THR A 303 -10.15 -26.59 13.65
CA THR A 303 -10.57 -25.37 14.35
C THR A 303 -9.69 -25.14 15.59
N LEU A 304 -9.02 -23.98 15.65
CA LEU A 304 -8.25 -23.54 16.81
C LEU A 304 -8.79 -22.22 17.37
N ASP A 305 -8.78 -22.09 18.70
CA ASP A 305 -9.06 -20.84 19.41
C ASP A 305 -7.81 -19.96 19.53
N ILE A 306 -7.41 -19.39 18.38
CA ILE A 306 -6.31 -18.43 18.25
C ILE A 306 -6.75 -17.25 17.37
N LYS A 307 -6.06 -16.11 17.45
CA LYS A 307 -6.35 -14.98 16.57
C LYS A 307 -6.00 -15.33 15.13
N SER A 308 -6.73 -14.73 14.19
CA SER A 308 -6.55 -14.94 12.74
C SER A 308 -5.10 -14.69 12.31
N ASP A 309 -4.50 -13.58 12.75
CA ASP A 309 -3.13 -13.19 12.42
C ASP A 309 -2.04 -14.07 13.07
N GLU A 310 -2.38 -14.97 13.99
CA GLU A 310 -1.42 -15.82 14.71
C GLU A 310 -1.25 -17.21 14.06
N VAL A 311 -2.21 -17.63 13.23
CA VAL A 311 -2.25 -18.99 12.67
C VAL A 311 -1.01 -19.30 11.82
N LEU A 312 -0.71 -18.43 10.85
CA LEU A 312 0.44 -18.64 9.95
C LEU A 312 1.78 -18.51 10.70
N PRO A 313 2.03 -17.48 11.53
CA PRO A 313 3.23 -17.41 12.35
C PRO A 313 3.43 -18.66 13.23
N LYS A 314 2.37 -19.17 13.86
CA LYS A 314 2.43 -20.43 14.62
C LYS A 314 2.89 -21.60 13.75
N PHE A 315 2.35 -21.74 12.55
CA PHE A 315 2.76 -22.78 11.61
C PHE A 315 4.24 -22.66 11.20
N ILE A 316 4.68 -21.44 10.85
CA ILE A 316 6.08 -21.17 10.49
C ILE A 316 7.02 -21.57 11.62
N ILE A 317 6.70 -21.21 12.86
CA ILE A 317 7.61 -21.42 14.00
C ILE A 317 7.60 -22.87 14.48
N THR A 318 6.48 -23.58 14.39
CA THR A 318 6.31 -24.89 15.04
C THR A 318 6.32 -26.08 14.08
N GLN A 319 6.05 -25.88 12.78
CA GLN A 319 5.87 -26.98 11.82
C GLN A 319 6.86 -26.96 10.67
N LEU A 320 7.33 -25.78 10.23
CA LEU A 320 8.28 -25.69 9.13
C LEU A 320 9.68 -26.13 9.57
N PRO A 321 10.40 -26.91 8.73
CA PRO A 321 11.78 -27.25 8.99
C PRO A 321 12.66 -26.01 8.94
N THR A 322 13.80 -26.10 9.60
CA THR A 322 14.87 -25.10 9.52
C THR A 322 15.29 -24.88 8.07
N GLY A 323 15.74 -23.67 7.77
CA GLY A 323 16.00 -23.23 6.41
C GLY A 323 14.74 -22.68 5.73
N LEU A 324 13.67 -23.47 5.67
CA LEU A 324 12.41 -23.03 5.07
C LEU A 324 11.77 -21.90 5.89
N SER A 325 11.75 -22.04 7.22
CA SER A 325 11.33 -20.98 8.14
C SER A 325 12.08 -19.67 7.90
N GLY A 326 13.41 -19.73 7.76
CA GLY A 326 14.26 -18.58 7.42
C GLY A 326 13.88 -17.91 6.09
N ILE A 327 13.58 -18.69 5.05
CA ILE A 327 13.13 -18.16 3.74
C ILE A 327 11.79 -17.44 3.88
N ILE A 328 10.83 -18.00 4.62
CA ILE A 328 9.52 -17.37 4.82
C ILE A 328 9.67 -16.05 5.59
N ILE A 329 10.49 -16.06 6.63
CA ILE A 329 10.75 -14.87 7.44
C ILE A 329 11.49 -13.81 6.62
N ALA A 330 12.43 -14.20 5.75
CA ALA A 330 13.02 -13.30 4.76
C ALA A 330 11.96 -12.69 3.82
N GLY A 331 10.98 -13.49 3.37
CA GLY A 331 9.82 -13.03 2.60
C GLY A 331 8.94 -12.01 3.35
N LEU A 332 8.71 -12.21 4.66
CA LEU A 332 8.03 -11.23 5.49
C LEU A 332 8.78 -9.90 5.53
N PHE A 333 10.11 -9.94 5.72
CA PHE A 333 10.93 -8.72 5.66
C PHE A 333 10.98 -8.10 4.27
N ALA A 334 10.89 -8.90 3.21
CA ALA A 334 10.79 -8.43 1.84
C ALA A 334 9.57 -7.53 1.62
N ALA A 335 8.40 -7.98 2.05
CA ALA A 335 7.18 -7.18 1.97
C ALA A 335 7.26 -5.91 2.86
N ALA A 336 7.84 -6.01 4.06
CA ALA A 336 7.99 -4.86 4.96
C ALA A 336 8.95 -3.78 4.44
N LEU A 337 10.14 -4.19 3.98
CA LEU A 337 11.18 -3.30 3.49
C LEU A 337 10.71 -2.55 2.24
N SER A 338 10.02 -3.23 1.32
CA SER A 338 9.45 -2.62 0.12
C SER A 338 8.49 -1.48 0.44
N THR A 339 7.56 -1.73 1.37
CA THR A 339 6.60 -0.72 1.82
C THR A 339 7.33 0.47 2.45
N LEU A 340 8.25 0.21 3.40
CA LEU A 340 8.95 1.26 4.14
C LEU A 340 9.81 2.15 3.24
N ALA A 341 10.60 1.56 2.34
CA ALA A 341 11.44 2.31 1.42
C ALA A 341 10.62 3.18 0.45
N GLY A 342 9.52 2.63 -0.07
CA GLY A 342 8.58 3.40 -0.87
C GLY A 342 8.01 4.60 -0.12
N SER A 343 7.67 4.43 1.16
CA SER A 343 7.12 5.51 2.00
C SER A 343 8.15 6.58 2.29
N ILE A 344 9.38 6.20 2.63
CA ILE A 344 10.51 7.14 2.79
C ILE A 344 10.69 7.98 1.52
N SER A 345 10.74 7.33 0.34
CA SER A 345 10.90 8.01 -0.95
C SER A 345 9.74 8.96 -1.27
N SER A 346 8.50 8.51 -1.12
CA SER A 346 7.31 9.29 -1.49
C SER A 346 7.06 10.47 -0.55
N LEU A 347 7.26 10.29 0.76
CA LEU A 347 7.23 11.38 1.75
C LEU A 347 8.32 12.42 1.46
N SER A 348 9.55 11.96 1.21
CA SER A 348 10.68 12.82 0.87
C SER A 348 10.46 13.58 -0.44
N SER A 349 9.90 12.92 -1.46
CA SER A 349 9.59 13.50 -2.76
C SER A 349 8.52 14.59 -2.64
N SER A 350 7.41 14.29 -1.96
CA SER A 350 6.33 15.24 -1.77
C SER A 350 6.76 16.43 -0.93
N THR A 351 7.52 16.22 0.15
CA THR A 351 8.07 17.35 0.94
C THR A 351 9.00 18.22 0.11
N MET A 352 9.93 17.62 -0.64
CA MET A 352 10.87 18.36 -1.47
C MET A 352 10.15 19.18 -2.55
N ILE A 353 9.21 18.56 -3.26
CA ILE A 353 8.63 19.15 -4.47
C ILE A 353 7.40 20.01 -4.14
N ASP A 354 6.51 19.55 -3.26
CA ASP A 354 5.22 20.18 -2.95
C ASP A 354 5.30 21.24 -1.85
N LEU A 355 6.24 21.10 -0.91
CA LEU A 355 6.38 22.03 0.21
C LEU A 355 7.62 22.90 0.08
N PHE A 356 8.80 22.31 -0.15
CA PHE A 356 10.07 23.02 -0.10
C PHE A 356 10.38 23.82 -1.36
N LEU A 357 10.27 23.20 -2.55
CA LEU A 357 10.56 23.85 -3.83
C LEU A 357 9.41 24.71 -4.36
N ASN A 358 8.20 24.58 -3.80
CA ASN A 358 7.00 25.29 -4.24
C ASN A 358 7.23 26.80 -4.40
N ASN A 359 8.04 27.40 -3.50
CA ASN A 359 8.39 28.83 -3.55
C ASN A 359 9.85 29.13 -4.00
N LYS A 360 10.66 28.11 -4.34
CA LYS A 360 12.12 28.25 -4.48
C LYS A 360 12.73 27.57 -5.72
N LYS A 361 11.91 27.16 -6.69
CA LYS A 361 12.31 26.27 -7.80
C LYS A 361 13.53 26.77 -8.61
N ASN A 362 13.65 28.09 -8.79
CA ASN A 362 14.72 28.73 -9.60
C ASN A 362 15.93 29.19 -8.77
N LEU A 363 15.90 29.03 -7.44
CA LEU A 363 16.92 29.59 -6.54
C LEU A 363 18.03 28.58 -6.16
N LEU A 364 17.82 27.29 -6.44
CA LEU A 364 18.72 26.23 -5.98
C LEU A 364 19.32 25.46 -7.16
N ASN A 365 20.63 25.19 -7.08
CA ASN A 365 21.29 24.27 -8.02
C ASN A 365 20.92 22.80 -7.72
N GLU A 366 21.15 21.90 -8.68
CA GLU A 366 20.77 20.49 -8.55
C GLU A 366 21.49 19.75 -7.41
N LYS A 367 22.76 20.10 -7.13
CA LYS A 367 23.52 19.52 -6.01
C LYS A 367 22.86 19.82 -4.66
N THR A 368 22.45 21.07 -4.46
CA THR A 368 21.77 21.50 -3.24
C THR A 368 20.39 20.88 -3.13
N LYS A 369 19.63 20.80 -4.23
CA LYS A 369 18.34 20.11 -4.25
C LYS A 369 18.48 18.62 -3.87
N LEU A 370 19.50 17.94 -4.40
CA LEU A 370 19.77 16.54 -4.06
C LEU A 370 20.18 16.37 -2.59
N ARG A 371 21.00 17.30 -2.05
CA ARG A 371 21.35 17.31 -0.62
C ARG A 371 20.12 17.43 0.27
N TYR A 372 19.21 18.36 -0.01
CA TYR A 372 17.95 18.48 0.75
C TYR A 372 17.05 17.27 0.59
N SER A 373 16.97 16.69 -0.61
CA SER A 373 16.20 15.46 -0.86
C SER A 373 16.69 14.31 0.03
N ARG A 374 18.01 14.14 0.13
CA ARG A 374 18.65 13.16 1.03
C ARG A 374 18.42 13.47 2.51
N LEU A 375 18.42 14.74 2.90
CA LEU A 375 18.07 15.13 4.28
C LEU A 375 16.61 14.81 4.60
N PHE A 376 15.68 15.07 3.67
CA PHE A 376 14.27 14.69 3.84
C PHE A 376 14.08 13.17 3.90
N THR A 377 14.88 12.40 3.17
CA THR A 377 14.88 10.93 3.26
C THR A 377 15.25 10.46 4.69
N ILE A 378 16.30 11.04 5.29
CA ILE A 378 16.70 10.73 6.67
C ILE A 378 15.62 11.21 7.66
N PHE A 379 15.14 12.44 7.49
CA PHE A 379 14.08 13.03 8.32
C PHE A 379 12.84 12.15 8.38
N TRP A 380 12.30 11.75 7.23
CA TRP A 380 11.09 10.93 7.19
C TRP A 380 11.31 9.51 7.73
N THR A 381 12.51 8.96 7.59
CA THR A 381 12.85 7.69 8.26
C THR A 381 12.74 7.83 9.77
N MET A 382 13.29 8.90 10.36
CA MET A 382 13.19 9.14 11.81
C MET A 382 11.75 9.34 12.26
N ILE A 383 10.93 10.06 11.48
CA ILE A 383 9.50 10.26 11.80
C ILE A 383 8.71 8.94 11.71
N LEU A 384 8.99 8.09 10.73
CA LEU A 384 8.36 6.77 10.62
C LEU A 384 8.75 5.86 11.79
N VAL A 385 10.03 5.87 12.21
CA VAL A 385 10.49 5.16 13.41
C VAL A 385 9.78 5.68 14.66
N ALA A 386 9.69 7.00 14.84
CA ALA A 386 8.97 7.59 15.96
C ALA A 386 7.48 7.21 15.96
N SER A 387 6.85 7.20 14.77
CA SER A 387 5.47 6.73 14.63
C SER A 387 5.34 5.25 14.98
N ALA A 388 6.28 4.40 14.59
CA ALA A 388 6.27 2.99 14.95
C ALA A 388 6.41 2.78 16.47
N PHE A 389 7.27 3.57 17.13
CA PHE A 389 7.40 3.56 18.59
C PHE A 389 6.10 3.95 19.30
N PHE A 390 5.38 4.94 18.76
CA PHE A 390 4.07 5.33 19.30
C PHE A 390 3.05 4.19 19.29
N PHE A 391 3.09 3.31 18.28
CA PHE A 391 2.13 2.20 18.14
C PHE A 391 2.53 0.90 18.86
N MET A 392 3.72 0.81 19.45
CA MET A 392 4.23 -0.42 20.10
C MET A 392 3.29 -1.00 21.16
N ASN A 393 2.59 -0.13 21.89
CA ASN A 393 1.75 -0.51 23.02
C ASN A 393 0.25 -0.60 22.64
N THR A 394 -0.07 -0.80 21.36
CA THR A 394 -1.47 -0.82 20.91
C THR A 394 -2.03 -2.23 20.94
N ASP A 395 -3.11 -2.45 21.71
CA ASP A 395 -3.77 -3.76 21.86
C ASP A 395 -4.62 -4.18 20.65
N LYS A 396 -4.90 -3.26 19.72
CA LYS A 396 -5.72 -3.52 18.53
C LYS A 396 -4.94 -4.34 17.49
N ALA A 397 -5.67 -5.14 16.70
CA ALA A 397 -5.12 -5.76 15.52
C ALA A 397 -4.47 -4.70 14.61
N VAL A 398 -3.17 -4.87 14.36
CA VAL A 398 -2.32 -3.89 13.69
C VAL A 398 -2.81 -3.63 12.25
N VAL A 399 -3.46 -4.62 11.64
CA VAL A 399 -4.04 -4.60 10.29
C VAL A 399 -5.17 -3.60 10.18
N GLU A 400 -6.16 -3.77 11.06
CA GLU A 400 -7.39 -2.99 11.03
C GLU A 400 -7.09 -1.53 11.34
N LEU A 401 -6.15 -1.28 12.25
CA LEU A 401 -5.69 0.06 12.56
C LEU A 401 -5.03 0.73 11.33
N ALA A 402 -4.09 0.05 10.67
CA ALA A 402 -3.39 0.60 9.50
C ALA A 402 -4.35 0.88 8.33
N LEU A 403 -5.28 -0.04 8.05
CA LEU A 403 -6.26 0.09 6.96
C LEU A 403 -7.30 1.20 7.26
N SER A 404 -7.74 1.32 8.52
CA SER A 404 -8.66 2.38 8.93
C SER A 404 -8.04 3.77 8.77
N ILE A 405 -6.76 3.91 9.17
CA ILE A 405 -6.00 5.16 9.02
C ILE A 405 -5.84 5.53 7.53
N SER A 406 -5.57 4.57 6.64
CA SER A 406 -5.44 4.90 5.22
C SER A 406 -6.78 5.29 4.57
N SER A 407 -7.88 4.64 4.97
CA SER A 407 -9.15 4.76 4.25
C SER A 407 -9.90 6.07 4.49
N PHE A 408 -9.62 6.79 5.60
CA PHE A 408 -10.39 8.01 5.92
C PHE A 408 -10.05 9.22 5.04
N THR A 409 -8.83 9.32 4.50
CA THR A 409 -8.42 10.47 3.66
C THR A 409 -8.52 10.19 2.17
N PHE A 410 -8.46 8.93 1.75
CA PHE A 410 -8.50 8.55 0.34
C PHE A 410 -9.77 8.99 -0.38
N GLY A 411 -10.93 8.94 0.29
CA GLY A 411 -12.18 9.40 -0.30
C GLY A 411 -12.15 10.89 -0.64
N GLY A 412 -11.64 11.71 0.29
CA GLY A 412 -11.41 13.15 0.08
C GLY A 412 -10.44 13.43 -1.06
N MET A 413 -9.33 12.69 -1.09
CA MET A 413 -8.26 12.88 -2.08
C MET A 413 -8.73 12.50 -3.48
N LEU A 414 -9.20 11.27 -3.69
CA LEU A 414 -9.74 10.83 -4.99
C LEU A 414 -10.92 11.68 -5.43
N GLY A 415 -11.82 12.03 -4.50
CA GLY A 415 -12.96 12.89 -4.80
C GLY A 415 -12.53 14.24 -5.38
N THR A 416 -11.46 14.84 -4.85
CA THR A 416 -10.93 16.12 -5.32
C THR A 416 -10.29 16.01 -6.71
N PHE A 417 -9.57 14.92 -6.99
CA PHE A 417 -9.05 14.66 -8.34
C PHE A 417 -10.18 14.52 -9.36
N LEU A 418 -11.22 13.74 -9.04
CA LEU A 418 -12.37 13.54 -9.93
C LEU A 418 -13.20 14.81 -10.09
N LEU A 419 -13.37 15.61 -9.04
CA LEU A 419 -14.00 16.94 -9.13
C LEU A 419 -13.24 17.83 -10.12
N GLY A 420 -11.90 17.81 -10.06
CA GLY A 420 -11.05 18.55 -10.99
C GLY A 420 -11.17 18.09 -12.45
N ILE A 421 -11.40 16.80 -12.67
CA ILE A 421 -11.54 16.21 -14.01
C ILE A 421 -12.93 16.48 -14.60
N PHE A 422 -13.99 16.23 -13.82
CA PHE A 422 -15.36 16.21 -14.33
C PHE A 422 -16.07 17.56 -14.21
N ASN A 423 -15.75 18.37 -13.21
CA ASN A 423 -16.34 19.69 -13.05
C ASN A 423 -15.29 20.77 -13.37
N LYS A 424 -15.34 21.32 -14.60
CA LYS A 424 -14.42 22.37 -15.05
C LYS A 424 -14.67 23.75 -14.40
N LYS A 425 -15.83 23.96 -13.77
CA LYS A 425 -16.24 25.24 -13.17
C LYS A 425 -15.86 25.36 -11.69
N ALA A 426 -15.58 24.24 -11.02
CA ALA A 426 -15.13 24.25 -9.62
C ALA A 426 -13.80 25.02 -9.49
N ASN A 427 -13.74 25.96 -8.55
CA ASN A 427 -12.54 26.74 -8.23
C ASN A 427 -11.80 26.18 -6.99
N GLU A 428 -10.65 26.77 -6.65
CA GLU A 428 -9.80 26.31 -5.55
C GLU A 428 -10.52 26.25 -4.20
N LYS A 429 -11.33 27.26 -3.88
CA LYS A 429 -12.08 27.33 -2.62
C LYS A 429 -13.12 26.21 -2.52
N ILE A 430 -13.86 25.96 -3.61
CA ILE A 430 -14.84 24.88 -3.67
C ILE A 430 -14.16 23.52 -3.49
N ALA A 431 -13.03 23.30 -4.15
CA ALA A 431 -12.26 22.06 -4.03
C ALA A 431 -11.79 21.81 -2.58
N LEU A 432 -11.24 22.84 -1.91
CA LEU A 432 -10.80 22.74 -0.51
C LEU A 432 -11.96 22.42 0.45
N ILE A 433 -13.08 23.13 0.33
CA ILE A 433 -14.27 22.88 1.19
C ILE A 433 -14.77 21.46 0.96
N SER A 434 -14.89 21.04 -0.30
CA SER A 434 -15.39 19.70 -0.64
C SER A 434 -14.46 18.60 -0.12
N PHE A 435 -13.14 18.79 -0.20
CA PHE A 435 -12.15 17.86 0.35
C PHE A 435 -12.31 17.73 1.88
N ILE A 436 -12.35 18.85 2.60
CA ILE A 436 -12.50 18.85 4.07
C ILE A 436 -13.81 18.18 4.48
N VAL A 437 -14.93 18.52 3.84
CA VAL A 437 -16.24 17.91 4.13
C VAL A 437 -16.21 16.41 3.85
N GLY A 438 -15.58 15.97 2.76
CA GLY A 438 -15.41 14.55 2.45
C GLY A 438 -14.67 13.78 3.56
N ILE A 439 -13.55 14.31 4.05
CA ILE A 439 -12.80 13.70 5.17
C ILE A 439 -13.65 13.68 6.45
N SER A 440 -14.34 14.77 6.77
CA SER A 440 -15.15 14.88 7.98
C SER A 440 -16.32 13.89 7.99
N VAL A 441 -17.02 13.75 6.86
CA VAL A 441 -18.14 12.81 6.75
C VAL A 441 -17.65 11.37 6.84
N VAL A 442 -16.56 11.00 6.17
CA VAL A 442 -16.00 9.65 6.29
C VAL A 442 -15.55 9.36 7.72
N SER A 443 -14.90 10.33 8.39
CA SER A 443 -14.52 10.21 9.80
C SER A 443 -15.73 9.95 10.71
N LEU A 444 -16.87 10.62 10.45
CA LEU A 444 -18.11 10.37 11.19
C LEU A 444 -18.63 8.93 10.97
N PHE A 445 -18.60 8.44 9.73
CA PHE A 445 -19.02 7.07 9.40
C PHE A 445 -18.14 6.01 10.09
N ILE A 446 -16.84 6.28 10.23
CA ILE A 446 -15.90 5.43 10.96
C ILE A 446 -16.22 5.42 12.46
N ILE A 447 -16.35 6.60 13.07
CA ILE A 447 -16.60 6.74 14.52
C ILE A 447 -17.91 6.08 14.93
N LEU A 448 -18.97 6.32 14.15
CA LEU A 448 -20.30 5.79 14.41
C LEU A 448 -20.49 4.33 13.91
N LYS A 449 -19.45 3.73 13.29
CA LYS A 449 -19.47 2.37 12.73
C LYS A 449 -20.70 2.12 11.82
N LEU A 450 -21.05 3.10 11.00
CA LEU A 450 -22.27 3.06 10.18
C LEU A 450 -22.18 2.06 9.02
N VAL A 451 -20.98 1.87 8.49
CA VAL A 451 -20.71 1.01 7.32
C VAL A 451 -19.37 0.30 7.46
N ALA A 452 -19.23 -0.81 6.73
CA ALA A 452 -17.97 -1.53 6.57
C ALA A 452 -16.91 -0.65 5.90
N TRP A 453 -15.65 -0.92 6.23
CA TRP A 453 -14.51 -0.14 5.75
C TRP A 453 -14.35 -0.08 4.23
N THR A 454 -14.85 -1.10 3.54
CA THR A 454 -14.89 -1.16 2.06
C THR A 454 -15.65 0.02 1.45
N TRP A 455 -16.60 0.63 2.17
CA TRP A 455 -17.41 1.73 1.65
C TRP A 455 -16.81 3.12 1.89
N TYR A 456 -15.80 3.28 2.76
CA TYR A 456 -15.31 4.59 3.19
C TYR A 456 -14.82 5.46 2.03
N VAL A 457 -14.02 4.89 1.13
CA VAL A 457 -13.46 5.65 0.00
C VAL A 457 -14.55 6.05 -0.99
N PHE A 458 -15.47 5.13 -1.32
CA PHE A 458 -16.61 5.40 -2.20
C PHE A 458 -17.47 6.55 -1.65
N ILE A 459 -17.86 6.48 -0.37
CA ILE A 459 -18.67 7.51 0.27
C ILE A 459 -17.95 8.86 0.25
N GLY A 460 -16.67 8.90 0.62
CA GLY A 460 -15.90 10.14 0.57
C GLY A 460 -15.84 10.76 -0.82
N VAL A 461 -15.63 9.95 -1.86
CA VAL A 461 -15.62 10.42 -3.26
C VAL A 461 -16.98 11.02 -3.65
N ILE A 462 -18.07 10.34 -3.32
CA ILE A 462 -19.43 10.80 -3.63
C ILE A 462 -19.72 12.12 -2.93
N ILE A 463 -19.39 12.24 -1.63
CA ILE A 463 -19.59 13.46 -0.85
C ILE A 463 -18.82 14.64 -1.44
N VAL A 464 -17.53 14.46 -1.76
CA VAL A 464 -16.72 15.53 -2.36
C VAL A 464 -17.33 16.02 -3.68
N ASN A 465 -17.77 15.10 -4.53
CA ASN A 465 -18.32 15.46 -5.84
C ASN A 465 -19.71 16.10 -5.73
N ILE A 466 -20.58 15.63 -4.82
CA ILE A 466 -21.89 16.25 -4.56
C ILE A 466 -21.70 17.67 -4.04
N ILE A 467 -20.92 17.85 -2.96
CA ILE A 467 -20.68 19.17 -2.35
C ILE A 467 -20.00 20.10 -3.36
N GLY A 468 -19.00 19.61 -4.10
CA GLY A 468 -18.32 20.38 -5.12
C GLY A 468 -19.25 20.87 -6.23
N ASN A 469 -20.14 20.00 -6.72
CA ASN A 469 -21.12 20.37 -7.75
C ASN A 469 -22.19 21.33 -7.23
N VAL A 470 -22.71 21.10 -6.01
CA VAL A 470 -23.69 22.00 -5.38
C VAL A 470 -23.09 23.39 -5.16
N LEU A 471 -21.91 23.49 -4.54
CA LEU A 471 -21.24 24.78 -4.32
C LEU A 471 -20.87 25.48 -5.64
N THR A 472 -20.52 24.71 -6.68
CA THR A 472 -20.28 25.27 -8.02
C THR A 472 -21.55 25.86 -8.62
N ALA A 473 -22.69 25.19 -8.47
CA ALA A 473 -23.98 25.67 -8.98
C ALA A 473 -24.47 26.93 -8.24
N LEU A 474 -24.21 27.01 -6.94
CA LEU A 474 -24.53 28.18 -6.11
C LEU A 474 -23.63 29.39 -6.41
N ASN A 475 -22.40 29.14 -6.87
CA ASN A 475 -21.45 30.19 -7.21
C ASN A 475 -21.74 30.75 -8.63
N LYS A 476 -22.72 31.66 -8.73
CA LYS A 476 -23.21 32.26 -9.99
C LYS A 476 -22.23 33.19 -10.75
N ASN A 477 -20.98 33.35 -10.31
CA ASN A 477 -19.97 34.16 -11.02
C ASN A 477 -18.75 33.32 -11.45
N PRO A 478 -18.72 32.80 -12.70
CA PRO A 478 -17.56 32.10 -13.24
C PRO A 478 -16.48 33.04 -13.80
N GLY A 479 -16.72 34.35 -13.87
CA GLY A 479 -15.85 35.32 -14.52
C GLY A 479 -15.32 36.36 -13.53
N GLY A 480 -14.05 36.25 -13.18
CA GLY A 480 -13.36 37.26 -12.37
C GLY A 480 -12.16 36.65 -11.68
N PHE A 481 -11.14 36.27 -12.45
CA PHE A 481 -9.71 36.23 -12.12
C PHE A 481 -8.97 35.53 -13.28
N ALA A 482 -8.84 36.25 -14.39
CA ALA A 482 -7.86 35.99 -15.45
C ALA A 482 -7.69 37.28 -16.27
N SER A 483 -6.78 38.15 -15.80
CA SER A 483 -5.95 39.01 -16.64
C SER A 483 -4.52 38.81 -16.16
#